data_AF-A0A418MGT5-F1
#
_entry.id   AF-A0A418MGT5-F1
#
_cell.length_a   1.000
_cell.length_b   1.000
_cell.length_c   1.000
_cell.angle_alpha   90.00
_cell.angle_beta   90.00
_cell.angle_gamma   90.00
#
_symmetry.space_group_name_H-M   'P 1'
#
loop_
_entity.id
_entity.type
_entity.pdbx_description
1 polymer ?
#
loop_
_entity_poly.entity_id
_entity_poly.type
_entity_poly.pdbx_seq_one_letter_code
_entity_poly.pdbx_strand_id
1 'polypeptide(L)'
;IPEGGFHSMPALAGNGWMICGDAAQMVNAVNGEGTNLAILSGRLAGETAILAHARGDYSLGMLEHYNEGIRASIIYKDLKKYSGIHGLLSGPERRVLFGKLPGVLNEAVSQYMSVDGTPKRDKQKQLIKQVRDAAGGNVELLRLGLKGWRAINR
;
A
#
# COMPACT_ATOMS: atom_id res chain seq x y z
N ILE A 1 1.83 -13.49 3.89
CA ILE A 1 2.44 -12.15 3.67
C ILE A 1 1.78 -11.21 4.68
N PRO A 2 2.54 -10.46 5.49
CA PRO A 2 1.99 -9.45 6.38
C PRO A 2 1.29 -8.33 5.60
N GLU A 3 0.04 -8.03 5.93
CA GLU A 3 -0.78 -7.01 5.21
C GLU A 3 -1.21 -5.84 6.09
N GLY A 4 -0.90 -5.86 7.39
CA GLY A 4 -1.29 -4.80 8.32
C GLY A 4 -0.56 -3.48 8.11
N GLY A 5 0.64 -3.54 7.50
CA GLY A 5 1.43 -2.39 7.10
C GLY A 5 1.73 -1.44 8.27
N PHE A 6 1.76 -0.14 8.00
CA PHE A 6 2.18 0.91 8.94
C PHE A 6 1.47 0.86 10.30
N HIS A 7 0.16 0.64 10.32
CA HIS A 7 -0.64 0.66 11.55
C HIS A 7 -0.50 -0.62 12.39
N SER A 8 0.10 -1.67 11.84
CA SER A 8 0.33 -2.92 12.55
C SER A 8 1.78 -3.12 12.97
N MET A 9 2.68 -2.17 12.66
CA MET A 9 4.08 -2.25 13.08
C MET A 9 4.17 -2.32 14.61
N PRO A 10 4.77 -3.39 15.18
CA PRO A 10 5.02 -3.49 16.61
C PRO A 10 6.20 -2.60 17.03
N ALA A 11 6.53 -2.60 18.32
CA ALA A 11 7.79 -2.03 18.78
C ALA A 11 8.97 -2.72 18.08
N LEU A 12 9.86 -1.95 17.45
CA LEU A 12 10.93 -2.53 16.62
C LEU A 12 12.19 -2.86 17.41
N ALA A 13 12.30 -2.36 18.65
CA ALA A 13 13.43 -2.56 19.54
C ALA A 13 12.98 -2.56 21.01
N GLY A 14 13.80 -3.19 21.85
CA GLY A 14 13.72 -3.18 23.31
C GLY A 14 15.07 -3.56 23.90
N ASN A 15 15.16 -3.71 25.22
CA ASN A 15 16.44 -4.05 25.87
C ASN A 15 16.99 -5.38 25.31
N GLY A 16 18.13 -5.30 24.61
CA GLY A 16 18.81 -6.45 24.04
C GLY A 16 18.20 -7.04 22.77
N TRP A 17 17.19 -6.42 22.15
CA TRP A 17 16.56 -6.98 20.95
C TRP A 17 16.11 -5.93 19.94
N MET A 18 16.10 -6.33 18.67
CA MET A 18 15.52 -5.62 17.53
C MET A 18 14.80 -6.61 16.62
N ILE A 19 13.77 -6.15 15.89
CA ILE A 19 13.07 -6.94 14.88
C ILE A 19 13.05 -6.21 13.54
N CYS A 20 13.14 -6.97 12.44
CA CYS A 20 13.19 -6.45 11.08
C CYS A 20 12.35 -7.30 10.12
N GLY A 21 12.17 -6.83 8.88
CA GLY A 21 11.42 -7.51 7.83
C GLY A 21 9.98 -7.82 8.20
N ASP A 22 9.49 -9.00 7.81
CA ASP A 22 8.10 -9.42 8.00
C ASP A 22 7.67 -9.47 9.48
N ALA A 23 8.59 -9.81 10.39
CA ALA A 23 8.33 -9.80 11.83
C ALA A 23 7.96 -8.39 12.34
N ALA A 24 8.48 -7.37 11.68
CA ALA A 24 8.21 -5.96 11.95
C ALA A 24 7.07 -5.38 11.09
N GLN A 25 6.32 -6.22 10.34
CA GLN A 25 5.27 -5.79 9.40
C GLN A 25 5.79 -4.86 8.28
N MET A 26 7.07 -4.95 7.92
CA MET A 26 7.69 -4.09 6.90
C MET A 26 7.48 -4.65 5.49
N VAL A 27 6.21 -4.73 5.07
CA VAL A 27 5.82 -5.23 3.74
C VAL A 27 4.79 -4.30 3.11
N ASN A 28 5.04 -3.96 1.85
CA ASN A 28 4.11 -3.25 0.98
C ASN A 28 3.59 -4.21 -0.10
N ALA A 29 2.49 -4.90 0.22
CA ALA A 29 1.85 -5.88 -0.64
C ALA A 29 1.30 -5.29 -1.96
N VAL A 30 1.00 -3.99 -2.00
CA VAL A 30 0.43 -3.32 -3.18
C VAL A 30 1.45 -3.24 -4.32
N ASN A 31 2.71 -2.97 -3.98
CA ASN A 31 3.80 -2.87 -4.95
C ASN A 31 4.57 -4.20 -5.11
N GLY A 32 4.23 -5.24 -4.35
CA GLY A 32 5.02 -6.47 -4.28
C GLY A 32 6.38 -6.25 -3.59
N GLU A 33 6.49 -5.24 -2.74
CA GLU A 33 7.72 -4.85 -2.06
C GLU A 33 7.75 -5.45 -0.65
N GLY A 34 8.59 -6.46 -0.43
CA GLY A 34 8.84 -7.03 0.90
C GLY A 34 10.32 -7.31 1.10
N THR A 35 10.95 -7.98 0.15
CA THR A 35 12.38 -8.33 0.22
C THR A 35 13.29 -7.11 0.28
N ASN A 36 12.99 -6.05 -0.48
CA ASN A 36 13.74 -4.79 -0.44
C ASN A 36 13.70 -4.14 0.96
N LEU A 37 12.50 -4.08 1.56
CA LEU A 37 12.29 -3.51 2.89
C LEU A 37 12.90 -4.39 3.99
N ALA A 38 12.84 -5.72 3.83
CA ALA A 38 13.47 -6.68 4.74
C ALA A 38 15.00 -6.57 4.73
N ILE A 39 15.63 -6.46 3.55
CA ILE A 39 17.07 -6.26 3.43
C ILE A 39 17.50 -4.93 4.05
N LEU A 40 16.78 -3.84 3.75
CA LEU A 40 17.11 -2.52 4.27
C LEU A 40 16.95 -2.45 5.80
N SER A 41 15.87 -3.01 6.35
CA SER A 41 15.67 -3.06 7.80
C SER A 41 16.72 -3.94 8.49
N GLY A 42 17.08 -5.08 7.90
CA GLY A 42 18.17 -5.92 8.38
C GLY A 42 19.52 -5.19 8.40
N ARG A 43 19.83 -4.40 7.36
CA ARG A 43 21.03 -3.56 7.32
C ARG A 43 21.04 -2.54 8.45
N LEU A 44 19.95 -1.79 8.64
CA LEU A 44 19.84 -0.77 9.70
C LEU A 44 19.94 -1.39 11.10
N ALA A 45 19.34 -2.56 11.31
CA ALA A 45 19.46 -3.31 12.56
C ALA A 45 20.90 -3.77 12.79
N GLY A 46 21.59 -4.27 11.75
CA GLY A 46 23.00 -4.65 11.81
C GLY A 46 23.94 -3.49 12.13
N GLU A 47 23.75 -2.34 11.48
CA GLU A 47 24.50 -1.10 11.76
C GLU A 47 24.31 -0.66 13.22
N THR A 48 23.08 -0.73 13.73
CA THR A 48 22.77 -0.42 15.14
C THR A 48 23.40 -1.43 16.10
N ALA A 49 23.38 -2.72 15.76
CA ALA A 49 24.00 -3.77 16.58
C ALA A 49 25.52 -3.61 16.69
N ILE A 50 26.20 -3.21 15.60
CA ILE A 50 27.63 -2.90 15.62
C ILE A 50 27.92 -1.73 16.56
N LEU A 51 27.12 -0.66 16.48
CA LEU A 51 27.24 0.50 17.36
C LEU A 51 27.03 0.14 18.84
N ALA A 52 26.01 -0.67 19.13
CA ALA A 52 25.70 -1.15 20.48
C ALA A 52 26.85 -2.00 21.04
N HIS A 53 27.37 -2.93 20.23
CA HIS A 53 28.48 -3.78 20.60
C HIS A 53 29.75 -3.00 20.90
N ALA A 54 30.10 -2.01 20.06
CA ALA A 54 31.27 -1.16 20.25
C ALA A 54 31.21 -0.34 21.55
N ARG A 55 30.01 0.00 22.03
CA ARG A 55 29.78 0.74 23.28
C ARG A 55 29.53 -0.16 24.49
N GLY A 56 29.30 -1.45 24.28
CA GLY A 56 28.89 -2.39 25.33
C GLY A 56 27.50 -2.08 25.92
N ASP A 57 26.67 -1.30 25.21
CA ASP A 57 25.35 -0.86 25.66
C ASP A 57 24.27 -1.46 24.75
N TYR A 58 23.42 -2.30 25.31
CA TYR A 58 22.29 -2.94 24.61
C TYR A 58 20.94 -2.50 25.18
N SER A 59 20.92 -1.38 25.91
CA SER A 59 19.69 -0.78 26.40
C SER A 59 18.79 -0.35 25.24
N LEU A 60 17.50 -0.21 25.53
CA LEU A 60 16.54 0.39 24.59
C LEU A 60 17.00 1.77 24.13
N GLY A 61 17.64 2.57 24.99
CA GLY A 61 18.15 3.88 24.61
C GLY A 61 19.18 3.82 23.49
N MET A 62 20.11 2.85 23.54
CA MET A 62 21.08 2.63 22.47
C MET A 62 20.43 2.04 21.20
N LEU A 63 19.48 1.12 21.36
CA LEU A 63 18.81 0.46 20.24
C LEU A 63 17.72 1.33 19.58
N GLU A 64 17.33 2.45 20.20
CA GLU A 64 16.39 3.42 19.62
C GLU A 64 16.95 4.06 18.33
N HIS A 65 18.27 4.06 18.14
CA HIS A 65 18.89 4.47 16.87
C HIS A 65 18.39 3.67 15.66
N TYR A 66 17.98 2.41 15.86
CA TYR A 66 17.32 1.63 14.82
C TYR A 66 15.93 2.19 14.48
N ASN A 67 15.13 2.57 15.48
CA ASN A 67 13.83 3.21 15.27
C ASN A 67 13.98 4.54 14.50
N GLU A 68 14.98 5.34 14.86
CA GLU A 68 15.31 6.58 14.16
C GLU A 68 15.71 6.32 12.70
N GLY A 69 16.58 5.35 12.47
CA GLY A 69 17.00 4.92 11.14
C GLY A 69 15.81 4.46 10.27
N ILE A 70 14.90 3.67 10.84
CA ILE A 70 13.68 3.24 10.16
C ILE A 70 12.80 4.45 9.80
N ARG A 71 12.55 5.36 10.75
CA ARG A 71 11.74 6.58 10.51
C ARG A 71 12.32 7.48 9.42
N ALA A 72 13.65 7.55 9.30
CA ALA A 72 14.33 8.31 8.26
C ALA A 72 14.33 7.61 6.88
N SER A 73 14.19 6.28 6.86
CA SER A 73 14.30 5.45 5.67
C SER A 73 13.07 5.48 4.74
N ILE A 74 13.20 4.87 3.56
CA ILE A 74 12.09 4.64 2.64
C ILE A 74 11.01 3.72 3.22
N ILE A 75 11.37 2.81 4.13
CA ILE A 75 10.44 1.85 4.74
C ILE A 75 9.27 2.60 5.40
N TYR A 76 9.59 3.56 6.25
CA TYR A 76 8.57 4.33 6.97
C TYR A 76 7.73 5.18 6.01
N LYS A 77 8.35 5.82 5.02
CA LYS A 77 7.68 6.69 4.04
C LYS A 77 6.68 5.90 3.18
N ASP A 78 7.10 4.74 2.67
CA ASP A 78 6.28 3.92 1.78
C ASP A 78 5.14 3.25 2.55
N LEU A 79 5.42 2.65 3.71
CA LEU A 79 4.38 2.06 4.55
C LEU A 79 3.33 3.11 4.96
N LYS A 80 3.77 4.33 5.32
CA LYS A 80 2.86 5.41 5.70
C LYS A 80 1.96 5.83 4.53
N LYS A 81 2.54 6.02 3.34
CA LYS A 81 1.80 6.39 2.12
C LYS A 81 0.68 5.40 1.81
N TYR A 82 0.93 4.11 1.98
CA TYR A 82 -0.03 3.06 1.65
C TYR A 82 -0.88 2.57 2.83
N SER A 83 -0.79 3.23 3.99
CA SER A 83 -1.51 2.85 5.22
C SER A 83 -3.03 2.75 5.06
N GLY A 84 -3.63 3.53 4.16
CA GLY A 84 -5.06 3.52 3.90
C GLY A 84 -5.53 2.49 2.87
N ILE A 85 -4.63 1.92 2.05
CA ILE A 85 -5.02 1.01 0.97
C ILE A 85 -5.60 -0.29 1.52
N HIS A 86 -5.02 -0.86 2.58
CA HIS A 86 -5.55 -2.11 3.14
C HIS A 86 -7.03 -1.96 3.52
N GLY A 87 -7.42 -0.85 4.15
CA GLY A 87 -8.82 -0.56 4.48
C GLY A 87 -9.72 -0.42 3.25
N LEU A 88 -9.21 0.16 2.15
CA LEU A 88 -9.93 0.27 0.88
C LEU A 88 -10.14 -1.10 0.21
N LEU A 89 -9.12 -1.95 0.21
CA LEU A 89 -9.16 -3.26 -0.46
C LEU A 89 -9.92 -4.31 0.35
N SER A 90 -9.94 -4.18 1.68
CA SER A 90 -10.67 -5.08 2.59
C SER A 90 -12.10 -4.59 2.88
N GLY A 91 -12.43 -3.35 2.52
CA GLY A 91 -13.73 -2.73 2.76
C GLY A 91 -14.85 -3.14 1.78
N PRO A 92 -16.06 -2.55 1.93
CA PRO A 92 -17.19 -2.79 1.03
C PRO A 92 -16.88 -2.54 -0.46
N GLU A 93 -15.93 -1.65 -0.75
CA GLU A 93 -15.47 -1.28 -2.09
C GLU A 93 -14.85 -2.45 -2.85
N ARG A 94 -14.33 -3.46 -2.14
CA ARG A 94 -13.73 -4.67 -2.72
C ARG A 94 -14.60 -5.31 -3.80
N ARG A 95 -15.91 -5.38 -3.57
CA ARG A 95 -16.87 -5.99 -4.50
C ARG A 95 -16.91 -5.26 -5.84
N VAL A 96 -16.77 -3.94 -5.82
CA VAL A 96 -16.77 -3.11 -7.01
C VAL A 96 -15.39 -3.16 -7.67
N LEU A 97 -14.32 -2.95 -6.90
CA LEU A 97 -12.93 -2.88 -7.38
C LEU A 97 -12.44 -4.19 -8.03
N PHE A 98 -12.71 -5.33 -7.41
CA PHE A 98 -12.22 -6.63 -7.89
C PHE A 98 -13.29 -7.49 -8.58
N GLY A 99 -14.57 -7.19 -8.34
CA GLY A 99 -15.68 -7.94 -8.95
C GLY A 99 -16.15 -7.32 -10.25
N LYS A 100 -16.80 -6.16 -10.17
CA LYS A 100 -17.54 -5.58 -11.30
C LYS A 100 -16.66 -4.77 -12.25
N LEU A 101 -15.79 -3.92 -11.71
CA LEU A 101 -15.00 -2.98 -12.52
C LEU A 101 -14.09 -3.66 -13.54
N PRO A 102 -13.33 -4.72 -13.23
CA PRO A 102 -12.39 -5.31 -14.20
C PRO A 102 -13.09 -5.83 -15.46
N GLY A 103 -14.21 -6.55 -15.30
CA GLY A 103 -14.99 -7.07 -16.43
C GLY A 103 -15.59 -5.94 -17.26
N VAL A 104 -16.22 -4.96 -16.61
CA VAL A 104 -16.86 -3.83 -17.30
C VAL A 104 -15.83 -2.94 -17.99
N LEU A 105 -14.67 -2.68 -17.38
CA LEU A 105 -13.59 -1.92 -18.01
C LEU A 105 -13.04 -2.67 -19.23
N ASN A 106 -12.85 -3.98 -19.14
CA ASN A 106 -12.37 -4.77 -20.27
C ASN A 106 -13.35 -4.71 -21.45
N GLU A 107 -14.64 -4.92 -21.19
CA GLU A 107 -15.69 -4.82 -22.20
C GLU A 107 -15.79 -3.41 -22.79
N ALA A 108 -15.79 -2.37 -21.94
CA ALA A 108 -15.91 -0.98 -22.37
C ALA A 108 -14.71 -0.53 -23.21
N VAL A 109 -13.49 -0.91 -22.83
CA VAL A 109 -12.27 -0.60 -23.60
C VAL A 109 -12.27 -1.36 -24.92
N SER A 110 -12.67 -2.64 -24.93
CA SER A 110 -12.81 -3.43 -26.15
C SER A 110 -13.80 -2.79 -27.14
N GLN A 111 -14.98 -2.39 -26.66
CA GLN A 111 -15.98 -1.67 -27.47
C GLN A 111 -15.49 -0.30 -27.94
N TYR A 112 -14.73 0.43 -27.12
CA TYR A 112 -14.15 1.72 -27.51
C TYR A 112 -13.13 1.57 -28.65
N MET A 113 -12.31 0.52 -28.60
CA MET A 113 -11.25 0.25 -29.55
C MET A 113 -11.74 -0.41 -30.85
N SER A 114 -12.90 -1.09 -30.84
CA SER A 114 -13.47 -1.67 -32.06
C SER A 114 -13.77 -0.60 -33.11
N VAL A 115 -13.75 -1.01 -34.39
CA VAL A 115 -14.13 -0.15 -35.52
C VAL A 115 -15.40 -0.72 -36.13
N ASP A 116 -16.53 -0.09 -35.81
CA ASP A 116 -17.89 -0.54 -36.17
C ASP A 116 -18.73 0.60 -36.77
N GLY A 117 -18.10 1.70 -37.17
CA GLY A 117 -18.76 2.87 -37.75
C GLY A 117 -19.46 3.79 -36.74
N THR A 118 -19.48 3.48 -35.44
CA THR A 118 -20.06 4.39 -34.45
C THR A 118 -19.11 5.55 -34.11
N PRO A 119 -19.61 6.78 -33.95
CA PRO A 119 -18.78 7.93 -33.59
C PRO A 119 -18.04 7.73 -32.27
N LYS A 120 -16.76 8.12 -32.21
CA LYS A 120 -15.93 7.99 -31.00
C LYS A 120 -16.51 8.71 -29.78
N ARG A 121 -17.22 9.82 -29.99
CA ARG A 121 -17.94 10.54 -28.92
C ARG A 121 -19.01 9.66 -28.25
N ASP A 122 -19.73 8.87 -29.03
CA ASP A 122 -20.79 8.01 -28.49
C ASP A 122 -20.21 6.78 -27.79
N LYS A 123 -19.11 6.23 -28.33
CA LYS A 123 -18.33 5.18 -27.63
C LYS A 123 -17.82 5.66 -26.27
N GLN A 124 -17.29 6.88 -26.20
CA GLN A 124 -16.81 7.46 -24.94
C GLN A 124 -17.96 7.64 -23.92
N LYS A 125 -19.13 8.10 -24.36
CA LYS A 125 -20.31 8.20 -23.49
C LYS A 125 -20.77 6.83 -22.99
N GLN A 126 -20.76 5.81 -23.84
CA GLN A 126 -21.11 4.44 -23.46
C GLN A 126 -20.13 3.86 -22.44
N LEU A 127 -18.83 4.05 -22.65
CA LEU A 127 -17.79 3.63 -21.70
C LEU A 127 -18.01 4.27 -20.31
N ILE A 128 -18.19 5.60 -20.27
CA ILE A 128 -18.42 6.31 -19.00
C ILE A 128 -19.70 5.80 -18.32
N LYS A 129 -20.76 5.57 -19.10
CA LYS A 129 -22.02 5.02 -18.60
C LYS A 129 -21.83 3.64 -17.98
N GLN A 130 -21.18 2.72 -18.68
CA GLN A 130 -20.94 1.35 -18.21
C GLN A 130 -20.12 1.34 -16.91
N VAL A 131 -19.02 2.10 -16.86
CA VAL A 131 -18.18 2.22 -15.65
C VAL A 131 -18.96 2.81 -14.48
N ARG A 132 -19.76 3.86 -14.72
CA ARG A 132 -20.61 4.47 -13.71
C ARG A 132 -21.66 3.50 -13.17
N ASP A 133 -22.35 2.81 -14.05
CA ASP A 133 -23.42 1.89 -13.67
C ASP A 133 -22.84 0.69 -12.88
N ALA A 134 -21.64 0.23 -13.23
CA ALA A 134 -20.90 -0.79 -12.49
C ALA A 134 -20.48 -0.34 -11.08
N ALA A 135 -20.11 0.94 -10.93
CA ALA A 135 -19.78 1.55 -9.65
C ALA A 135 -21.00 1.77 -8.74
N GLY A 136 -22.22 1.69 -9.27
CA GLY A 136 -23.47 1.91 -8.53
C GLY A 136 -24.08 3.30 -8.70
N GLY A 137 -23.55 4.11 -9.62
CA GLY A 137 -24.03 5.48 -9.88
C GLY A 137 -22.93 6.53 -9.80
N ASN A 138 -23.29 7.79 -10.09
CA ASN A 138 -22.34 8.91 -10.05
C ASN A 138 -21.79 9.16 -8.64
N VAL A 139 -22.65 9.05 -7.62
CA VAL A 139 -22.28 9.32 -6.22
C VAL A 139 -21.30 8.28 -5.72
N GLU A 140 -21.56 7.01 -6.01
CA GLU A 140 -20.74 5.87 -5.63
C GLU A 140 -19.40 5.90 -6.35
N LEU A 141 -19.37 6.25 -7.64
CA LEU A 141 -18.14 6.43 -8.39
C LEU A 141 -17.27 7.56 -7.82
N LEU A 142 -17.87 8.72 -7.51
CA LEU A 142 -17.18 9.84 -6.87
C LEU A 142 -16.67 9.45 -5.47
N ARG A 143 -17.49 8.77 -4.67
CA ARG A 143 -17.12 8.29 -3.34
C ARG A 143 -15.97 7.29 -3.43
N LEU A 144 -16.00 6.36 -4.39
CA LEU A 144 -14.94 5.38 -4.62
C LEU A 144 -13.64 6.09 -5.00
N GLY A 145 -13.69 7.06 -5.92
CA GLY A 145 -12.54 7.88 -6.31
C GLY A 145 -11.94 8.66 -5.13
N LEU A 146 -12.78 9.32 -4.33
CA LEU A 146 -12.34 10.07 -3.14
C LEU A 146 -11.75 9.15 -2.07
N LYS A 147 -12.35 7.98 -1.83
CA LYS A 147 -11.81 6.97 -0.90
C LYS A 147 -10.47 6.44 -1.39
N GLY A 148 -10.35 6.14 -2.69
CA GLY A 148 -9.09 5.74 -3.32
C GLY A 148 -8.00 6.79 -3.15
N TRP A 149 -8.31 8.05 -3.47
CA TRP A 149 -7.38 9.16 -3.29
C TRP A 149 -6.92 9.32 -1.84
N ARG A 150 -7.86 9.28 -0.89
CA ARG A 150 -7.55 9.39 0.54
C ARG A 150 -6.76 8.19 1.06
N ALA A 151 -6.96 7.00 0.50
CA ALA A 151 -6.24 5.80 0.92
C ALA A 151 -4.75 5.84 0.54
N ILE A 152 -4.40 6.56 -0.54
CA ILE A 152 -3.02 6.70 -1.05
C ILE A 152 -2.30 7.93 -0.49
N ASN A 153 -3.04 8.98 -0.11
CA ASN A 153 -2.48 10.27 0.29
C ASN A 153 -2.71 10.58 1.78
N ARG A 154 -2.68 9.56 2.64
CA ARG A 154 -2.90 9.70 4.08
C ARG A 154 -1.61 9.90 4.88
#